data_AF-A0A848GUP1-F1
#
_entry.id   AF-A0A848GUP1-F1
#
_cell.length_a   1.000
_cell.length_b   1.000
_cell.length_c   1.000
_cell.angle_alpha   90.00
_cell.angle_beta   90.00
_cell.angle_gamma   90.00
#
_symmetry.space_group_name_H-M   'P 1'
#
loop_
_entity.id
_entity.type
_entity.pdbx_description
1 polymer ?
#
loop_
_entity_poly.entity_id
_entity_poly.type
_entity_poly.pdbx_seq_one_letter_code
_entity_poly.pdbx_strand_id
1 'polypeptide(L)'
;MQILLEQLMSDCQAAPVQAMPALTDLAALLERHALNKYEDPTGSEKLAHRPDLAALRLTTAEMTSLKHLLFFLLMNYPDRAAATARCLKKCYDPALTTGLCQAIALYWQQDDAATLQLTDAITQSQGFDQFSEMVLSWFKKLSVEGLPETRKGMTQKFAYYRKFYNAQL
;
A
#
# COMPACT_ATOMS: atom_id res chain seq x y z
N MET A 1 10.66 9.62 -20.82
CA MET A 1 9.91 8.66 -19.98
C MET A 1 10.65 8.41 -18.68
N GLN A 2 11.89 7.92 -18.72
CA GLN A 2 12.72 7.64 -17.54
C GLN A 2 12.92 8.84 -16.59
N ILE A 3 13.16 10.05 -17.15
CA ILE A 3 13.34 11.29 -16.37
C ILE A 3 12.12 11.64 -15.49
N LEU A 4 10.90 11.40 -15.98
CA LEU A 4 9.67 11.74 -15.23
C LEU A 4 9.49 10.84 -14.02
N LEU A 5 9.79 9.55 -14.18
CA LEU A 5 9.70 8.58 -13.09
C LEU A 5 10.79 8.83 -12.05
N GLU A 6 12.02 9.11 -12.48
CA GLU A 6 13.14 9.48 -11.61
C GLU A 6 12.82 10.75 -10.81
N GLN A 7 12.22 11.77 -11.44
CA GLN A 7 11.77 12.97 -10.75
C GLN A 7 10.70 12.66 -9.71
N LEU A 8 9.69 11.85 -10.06
CA LEU A 8 8.64 11.47 -9.12
C LEU A 8 9.21 10.70 -7.91
N MET A 9 10.17 9.81 -8.15
CA MET A 9 10.88 9.08 -7.09
C MET A 9 11.72 10.00 -6.19
N SER A 10 12.32 11.05 -6.76
CA SER A 10 13.04 12.08 -6.01
C SER A 10 12.08 12.92 -5.17
N ASP A 11 10.95 13.34 -5.75
CA ASP A 11 9.93 14.12 -5.05
C ASP A 11 9.34 13.35 -3.86
N CYS A 12 9.15 12.03 -3.97
CA CYS A 12 8.69 11.18 -2.86
C CYS A 12 9.67 11.15 -1.67
N GLN A 13 10.96 11.46 -1.90
CA GLN A 13 12.01 11.52 -0.87
C GLN A 13 12.24 12.94 -0.35
N ALA A 14 11.63 13.96 -0.96
CA ALA A 14 11.79 15.36 -0.58
C ALA A 14 11.12 15.67 0.79
N ALA A 15 11.06 16.94 1.18
CA ALA A 15 10.34 17.37 2.37
C ALA A 15 8.84 16.99 2.29
N PRO A 16 8.13 16.79 3.43
CA PRO A 16 6.76 16.26 3.45
C PRO A 16 5.78 17.00 2.53
N VAL A 17 5.90 18.33 2.45
CA VAL A 17 5.05 19.20 1.62
C VAL A 17 5.10 18.82 0.13
N GLN A 18 6.27 18.41 -0.37
CA GLN A 18 6.46 17.98 -1.75
C GLN A 18 6.22 16.47 -1.92
N ALA A 19 6.58 15.68 -0.91
CA ALA A 19 6.45 14.23 -0.96
C ALA A 19 5.00 13.74 -0.92
N MET A 20 4.10 14.39 -0.18
CA MET A 20 2.70 13.96 -0.06
C MET A 20 1.92 14.01 -1.39
N PRO A 21 2.00 15.10 -2.19
CA PRO A 21 1.47 15.12 -3.55
C PRO A 21 2.12 14.04 -4.44
N ALA A 22 3.45 13.91 -4.40
CA ALA A 22 4.17 12.92 -5.20
C ALA A 22 3.76 11.47 -4.89
N LEU A 23 3.57 11.13 -3.61
CA LEU A 23 3.07 9.82 -3.18
C LEU A 23 1.62 9.60 -3.62
N THR A 24 0.82 10.66 -3.72
CA THR A 24 -0.56 10.56 -4.24
C THR A 24 -0.56 10.25 -5.73
N ASP A 25 0.27 10.95 -6.50
CA ASP A 25 0.45 10.70 -7.94
C ASP A 25 1.01 9.28 -8.17
N LEU A 26 1.99 8.86 -7.37
CA LEU A 26 2.57 7.53 -7.42
C LEU A 26 1.53 6.44 -7.11
N ALA A 27 0.68 6.62 -6.10
CA ALA A 27 -0.39 5.67 -5.79
C ALA A 27 -1.37 5.51 -6.96
N ALA A 28 -1.74 6.61 -7.65
CA ALA A 28 -2.61 6.55 -8.82
C ALA A 28 -1.95 5.81 -9.99
N LEU A 29 -0.66 6.07 -10.22
CA LEU A 29 0.12 5.41 -11.26
C LEU A 29 0.25 3.90 -11.02
N LEU A 30 0.53 3.50 -9.78
CA LEU A 30 0.64 2.10 -9.36
C LEU A 30 -0.69 1.36 -9.52
N GLU A 31 -1.80 1.95 -9.04
CA GLU A 31 -3.14 1.36 -9.15
C GLU A 31 -3.50 1.12 -10.61
N ARG A 32 -3.25 2.12 -11.46
CA ARG A 32 -3.55 2.02 -12.89
C ARG A 32 -2.75 0.92 -13.58
N HIS A 33 -1.46 0.80 -13.28
CA HIS A 33 -0.63 -0.26 -13.82
C HIS A 33 -1.08 -1.64 -13.33
N ALA A 34 -1.26 -1.80 -12.02
CA ALA A 34 -1.64 -3.07 -11.42
C ALA A 34 -2.99 -3.61 -11.91
N LEU A 35 -3.94 -2.71 -12.21
CA LEU A 35 -5.26 -3.07 -12.74
C LEU A 35 -5.36 -3.04 -14.26
N ASN A 36 -4.27 -2.75 -14.98
CA ASN A 36 -4.23 -2.55 -16.43
C ASN A 36 -5.29 -1.56 -16.96
N LYS A 37 -5.52 -0.47 -16.21
CA LYS A 37 -6.60 0.51 -16.45
C LYS A 37 -6.13 1.74 -17.24
N TYR A 38 -5.29 1.56 -18.24
CA TYR A 38 -4.72 2.68 -19.00
C TYR A 38 -5.74 3.42 -19.88
N GLU A 39 -6.81 2.75 -20.27
CA GLU A 39 -7.89 3.30 -21.09
C GLU A 39 -9.13 3.68 -20.24
N ASP A 40 -9.05 3.49 -18.91
CA ASP A 40 -10.13 3.83 -17.98
C ASP A 40 -10.14 5.35 -17.72
N PRO A 41 -11.22 6.07 -18.09
CA PRO A 41 -11.33 7.51 -17.88
C PRO A 41 -11.15 7.90 -16.41
N THR A 42 -11.62 7.07 -15.47
CA THR A 42 -11.53 7.36 -14.04
C THR A 42 -10.08 7.34 -13.52
N GLY A 43 -9.20 6.55 -14.15
CA GLY A 43 -7.77 6.55 -13.85
C GLY A 43 -7.08 7.82 -14.35
N SER A 44 -7.50 8.32 -15.52
CA SER A 44 -6.97 9.55 -16.11
C SER A 44 -7.40 10.81 -15.34
N GLU A 45 -8.62 10.83 -14.79
CA GLU A 45 -9.11 11.94 -13.95
C GLU A 45 -8.26 12.16 -12.70
N LYS A 46 -7.77 11.09 -12.06
CA LYS A 46 -6.89 11.19 -10.87
C LYS A 46 -5.54 11.85 -11.16
N LEU A 47 -5.12 11.88 -12.42
CA LEU A 47 -3.86 12.46 -12.89
C LEU A 47 -4.11 13.64 -13.85
N ALA A 48 -5.30 14.25 -13.83
CA ALA A 48 -5.65 15.34 -14.75
C ALA A 48 -4.72 16.56 -14.60
N HIS A 49 -4.19 16.82 -13.41
CA HIS A 49 -3.19 17.87 -13.14
C HIS A 49 -1.77 17.50 -13.62
N ARG A 50 -1.54 16.23 -13.97
CA ARG A 50 -0.25 15.67 -14.43
C ARG A 50 -0.45 14.79 -15.67
N PRO A 51 -0.82 15.37 -16.82
CA PRO A 51 -1.07 14.62 -18.04
C PRO A 51 0.18 13.85 -18.53
N ASP A 52 1.37 14.32 -18.17
CA ASP A 52 2.65 13.65 -18.37
C ASP A 52 2.72 12.30 -17.66
N LEU A 53 2.31 12.24 -16.39
CA LEU A 53 2.20 11.00 -15.63
C LEU A 53 1.00 10.16 -16.10
N ALA A 54 -0.10 10.82 -16.50
CA ALA A 54 -1.26 10.13 -17.05
C ALA A 54 -0.92 9.36 -18.35
N ALA A 55 0.04 9.82 -19.15
CA ALA A 55 0.47 9.08 -20.35
C ALA A 55 1.45 7.92 -20.03
N LEU A 56 2.01 7.87 -18.82
CA LEU A 56 3.06 6.92 -18.47
C LEU A 56 2.53 5.48 -18.33
N ARG A 57 3.17 4.55 -19.05
CA ARG A 57 2.97 3.11 -18.88
C ARG A 57 4.22 2.51 -18.24
N LEU A 58 4.07 2.00 -17.02
CA LEU A 58 5.16 1.36 -16.31
C LEU A 58 5.48 -0.01 -16.94
N THR A 59 6.76 -0.32 -17.02
CA THR A 59 7.28 -1.67 -17.27
C THR A 59 7.34 -2.48 -15.98
N THR A 60 7.48 -3.80 -16.09
CA THR A 60 7.66 -4.69 -14.93
C THR A 60 8.90 -4.33 -14.11
N ALA A 61 9.98 -3.92 -14.79
CA ALA A 61 11.21 -3.50 -14.14
C ALA A 61 11.02 -2.21 -13.33
N GLU A 62 10.37 -1.20 -13.90
CA GLU A 62 10.03 0.04 -13.19
C GLU A 62 9.09 -0.21 -12.00
N MET A 63 8.09 -1.08 -12.17
CA MET A 63 7.19 -1.49 -11.08
C MET A 63 7.96 -2.15 -9.92
N THR A 64 8.99 -2.94 -10.24
CA THR A 64 9.86 -3.57 -9.23
C THR A 64 10.70 -2.54 -8.49
N SER A 65 11.32 -1.60 -9.21
CA SER A 65 12.08 -0.50 -8.61
C SER A 65 11.21 0.39 -7.70
N LEU A 66 9.97 0.67 -8.10
CA LEU A 66 9.02 1.42 -7.27
C LEU A 66 8.67 0.67 -5.98
N LYS A 67 8.45 -0.64 -6.02
CA LYS A 67 8.21 -1.44 -4.80
C LYS A 67 9.39 -1.37 -3.83
N HIS A 68 10.62 -1.46 -4.34
CA HIS A 68 11.82 -1.29 -3.52
C HIS A 68 11.90 0.12 -2.91
N LEU A 69 11.63 1.16 -3.71
CA LEU A 69 11.57 2.53 -3.20
C LEU A 69 10.53 2.66 -2.08
N LEU A 70 9.33 2.09 -2.23
CA LEU A 70 8.28 2.19 -1.22
C LEU A 70 8.68 1.54 0.11
N PHE A 71 9.35 0.38 0.08
CA PHE A 71 9.89 -0.20 1.31
C PHE A 71 11.03 0.64 1.89
N PHE A 72 11.91 1.19 1.04
CA PHE A 72 12.93 2.14 1.49
C PHE A 72 12.30 3.36 2.18
N LEU A 73 11.24 3.94 1.61
CA LEU A 73 10.53 5.08 2.19
C LEU A 73 9.88 4.73 3.53
N LEU A 74 9.26 3.55 3.65
CA LEU A 74 8.73 3.07 4.93
C LEU A 74 9.79 2.92 6.00
N MET A 75 11.04 2.60 5.66
CA MET A 75 12.09 2.41 6.67
C MET A 75 12.77 3.72 7.09
N ASN A 76 12.77 4.72 6.21
CA ASN A 76 13.60 5.91 6.39
C ASN A 76 12.81 7.22 6.61
N TYR A 77 11.51 7.22 6.32
CA TYR A 77 10.66 8.42 6.38
C TYR A 77 9.35 8.14 7.15
N PRO A 78 9.40 8.06 8.49
CA PRO A 78 8.22 7.71 9.30
C PRO A 78 7.10 8.76 9.22
N ASP A 79 7.43 10.03 8.93
CA ASP A 79 6.50 11.15 8.74
C ASP A 79 5.48 10.95 7.61
N ARG A 80 5.77 10.02 6.68
CA ARG A 80 4.90 9.71 5.53
C ARG A 80 4.57 8.23 5.41
N ALA A 81 4.79 7.45 6.47
CA ALA A 81 4.60 6.00 6.46
C ALA A 81 3.21 5.58 5.96
N ALA A 82 2.15 6.26 6.41
CA ALA A 82 0.78 5.97 5.96
C ALA A 82 0.54 6.23 4.47
N ALA A 83 1.15 7.28 3.90
CA ALA A 83 1.05 7.57 2.46
C ALA A 83 1.84 6.55 1.64
N THR A 84 3.03 6.16 2.11
CA THR A 84 3.83 5.10 1.47
C THR A 84 3.13 3.73 1.53
N ALA A 85 2.54 3.36 2.67
CA ALA A 85 1.78 2.13 2.82
C ALA A 85 0.54 2.10 1.90
N ARG A 86 -0.10 3.25 1.69
CA ARG A 86 -1.18 3.40 0.71
C ARG A 86 -0.71 3.11 -0.71
N CYS A 87 0.51 3.50 -1.08
CA CYS A 87 1.09 3.16 -2.38
C CYS A 87 1.27 1.65 -2.53
N LEU A 88 1.79 0.97 -1.50
CA LEU A 88 1.95 -0.50 -1.52
C LEU A 88 0.62 -1.23 -1.66
N LYS A 89 -0.44 -0.73 -1.01
CA LYS A 89 -1.81 -1.22 -1.18
C LYS A 89 -2.28 -1.15 -2.64
N LYS A 90 -1.84 -0.15 -3.40
CA LYS A 90 -2.19 0.01 -4.83
C LYS A 90 -1.38 -0.88 -5.78
N CYS A 91 -0.41 -1.63 -5.29
CA CYS A 91 0.32 -2.60 -6.10
C CYS A 91 -0.47 -3.89 -6.35
N TYR A 92 -1.45 -4.23 -5.51
CA TYR A 92 -2.23 -5.49 -5.57
C TYR A 92 -1.37 -6.75 -5.73
N ASP A 93 -0.17 -6.75 -5.14
CA ASP A 93 0.83 -7.79 -5.37
C ASP A 93 1.04 -8.65 -4.11
N PRO A 94 0.62 -9.93 -4.11
CA PRO A 94 0.77 -10.83 -2.97
C PRO A 94 2.23 -11.15 -2.64
N ALA A 95 3.18 -10.97 -3.59
CA ALA A 95 4.61 -11.17 -3.34
C ALA A 95 5.17 -10.19 -2.29
N LEU A 96 4.46 -9.09 -2.01
CA LEU A 96 4.86 -8.11 -1.00
C LEU A 96 4.51 -8.52 0.43
N THR A 97 3.73 -9.60 0.63
CA THR A 97 3.18 -9.99 1.94
C THR A 97 4.24 -10.07 3.03
N THR A 98 5.40 -10.69 2.76
CA THR A 98 6.49 -10.81 3.74
C THR A 98 7.02 -9.44 4.17
N GLY A 99 7.29 -8.55 3.20
CA GLY A 99 7.73 -7.18 3.49
C GLY A 99 6.66 -6.36 4.23
N LEU A 100 5.37 -6.55 3.89
CA LEU A 100 4.25 -5.92 4.58
C LEU A 100 4.17 -6.37 6.04
N CYS A 101 4.32 -7.65 6.34
CA CYS A 101 4.37 -8.16 7.71
C CYS A 101 5.55 -7.60 8.50
N GLN A 102 6.73 -7.47 7.88
CA GLN A 102 7.89 -6.83 8.51
C GLN A 102 7.62 -5.35 8.81
N ALA A 103 7.00 -4.61 7.88
CA ALA A 103 6.62 -3.22 8.11
C ALA A 103 5.56 -3.10 9.23
N ILE A 104 4.57 -3.99 9.29
CA ILE A 104 3.60 -4.03 10.39
C ILE A 104 4.31 -4.18 11.74
N ALA A 105 5.33 -5.04 11.81
CA ALA A 105 6.11 -5.22 13.04
C ALA A 105 6.76 -3.93 13.56
N LEU A 106 7.10 -3.01 12.65
CA LEU A 106 7.66 -1.71 13.00
C LEU A 106 6.58 -0.72 13.44
N TYR A 107 5.45 -0.68 12.74
CA TYR A 107 4.46 0.39 12.88
C TYR A 107 3.29 0.10 13.83
N TRP A 108 3.01 -1.15 14.17
CA TRP A 108 1.75 -1.54 14.82
C TRP A 108 1.45 -0.91 16.19
N GLN A 109 2.46 -0.37 16.87
CA GLN A 109 2.33 0.36 18.14
C GLN A 109 2.69 1.86 18.02
N GLN A 110 2.96 2.34 16.81
CA GLN A 110 3.47 3.69 16.56
C GLN A 110 2.56 4.50 15.65
N ASP A 111 1.96 3.87 14.64
CA ASP A 111 1.15 4.55 13.63
C ASP A 111 -0.04 3.68 13.19
N ASP A 112 -1.23 4.08 13.63
CA ASP A 112 -2.51 3.44 13.30
C ASP A 112 -2.79 3.49 11.79
N ALA A 113 -2.54 4.65 11.16
CA ALA A 113 -2.87 4.87 9.76
C ALA A 113 -1.98 4.03 8.85
N ALA A 114 -0.68 3.98 9.12
CA ALA A 114 0.25 3.12 8.38
C ALA A 114 -0.12 1.64 8.55
N THR A 115 -0.36 1.20 9.79
CA THR A 115 -0.68 -0.20 10.08
C THR A 115 -1.97 -0.66 9.39
N LEU A 116 -3.01 0.19 9.38
CA LEU A 116 -4.25 -0.08 8.64
C LEU A 116 -4.01 -0.20 7.13
N GLN A 117 -3.23 0.71 6.52
CA GLN A 117 -2.93 0.62 5.08
C GLN A 117 -2.10 -0.62 4.74
N LEU A 118 -1.17 -1.03 5.59
CA LEU A 118 -0.37 -2.25 5.40
C LEU A 118 -1.24 -3.51 5.48
N THR A 119 -2.12 -3.61 6.47
CA THR A 119 -3.06 -4.74 6.55
C THR A 119 -4.04 -4.74 5.38
N ASP A 120 -4.51 -3.56 4.94
CA ASP A 120 -5.34 -3.43 3.75
C ASP A 120 -4.62 -3.93 2.49
N ALA A 121 -3.33 -3.59 2.33
CA ALA A 121 -2.53 -4.05 1.20
C ALA A 121 -2.54 -5.58 1.07
N ILE A 122 -2.36 -6.29 2.20
CA ILE A 122 -2.45 -7.76 2.25
C ILE A 122 -3.85 -8.23 1.84
N THR A 123 -4.90 -7.65 2.42
CA THR A 123 -6.28 -8.10 2.17
C THR A 123 -6.79 -7.79 0.76
N GLN A 124 -6.18 -6.84 0.05
CA GLN A 124 -6.54 -6.49 -1.32
C GLN A 124 -5.77 -7.28 -2.37
N SER A 125 -4.59 -7.81 -2.03
CA SER A 125 -3.77 -8.58 -2.96
C SER A 125 -4.07 -10.08 -2.99
N GLN A 126 -4.70 -10.62 -1.93
CA GLN A 126 -5.01 -12.05 -1.85
C GLN A 126 -6.23 -12.34 -0.96
N GLY A 127 -6.89 -13.48 -1.23
CA GLY A 127 -8.05 -13.95 -0.48
C GLY A 127 -7.67 -14.48 0.91
N PHE A 128 -8.66 -14.56 1.82
CA PHE A 128 -8.46 -15.06 3.18
C PHE A 128 -7.93 -16.50 3.22
N ASP A 129 -8.38 -17.32 2.29
CA ASP A 129 -7.94 -18.70 2.08
C ASP A 129 -6.46 -18.83 1.68
N GLN A 130 -5.84 -17.73 1.26
CA GLN A 130 -4.44 -17.66 0.85
C GLN A 130 -3.53 -17.05 1.93
N PHE A 131 -4.09 -16.64 3.08
CA PHE A 131 -3.30 -16.06 4.16
C PHE A 131 -2.41 -17.11 4.81
N SER A 132 -1.11 -16.83 4.86
CA SER A 132 -0.16 -17.62 5.61
C SER A 132 -0.39 -17.51 7.13
N GLU A 133 0.14 -18.46 7.90
CA GLU A 133 0.11 -18.42 9.36
C GLU A 133 0.68 -17.11 9.93
N MET A 134 1.74 -16.57 9.30
CA MET A 134 2.33 -15.29 9.68
C MET A 134 1.33 -14.13 9.57
N VAL A 135 0.55 -14.07 8.49
CA VAL A 135 -0.49 -13.04 8.30
C VAL A 135 -1.57 -13.18 9.34
N LEU A 136 -2.07 -14.41 9.56
CA LEU A 136 -3.13 -14.68 10.54
C LEU A 136 -2.70 -14.34 11.97
N SER A 137 -1.46 -14.68 12.32
CA SER A 137 -0.86 -14.33 13.62
C SER A 137 -0.80 -12.82 13.82
N TRP A 138 -0.31 -12.07 12.82
CA TRP A 138 -0.33 -10.61 12.86
C TRP A 138 -1.73 -10.07 13.00
N PHE A 139 -2.68 -10.53 12.19
CA PHE A 139 -4.04 -10.01 12.23
C PHE A 139 -4.70 -10.25 13.59
N LYS A 140 -4.52 -11.44 14.16
CA LYS A 140 -5.01 -11.78 15.51
C LYS A 140 -4.38 -10.89 16.57
N LYS A 141 -3.06 -10.66 16.49
CA LYS A 141 -2.38 -9.76 17.41
C LYS A 141 -2.92 -8.34 17.31
N LEU A 142 -3.08 -7.82 16.10
CA LEU A 142 -3.58 -6.46 15.86
C LEU A 142 -5.03 -6.27 16.33
N SER A 143 -5.90 -7.29 16.26
CA SER A 143 -7.29 -7.18 16.73
C SER A 143 -7.44 -7.18 18.25
N VAL A 144 -6.41 -7.58 19.00
CA VAL A 144 -6.42 -7.60 20.47
C VAL A 144 -5.55 -6.50 21.04
N GLU A 145 -4.34 -6.35 20.51
CA GLU A 145 -3.27 -5.52 21.08
C GLU A 145 -2.96 -4.29 20.25
N GLY A 146 -3.48 -4.19 19.01
CA GLY A 146 -3.24 -3.04 18.15
C GLY A 146 -3.71 -1.72 18.77
N LEU A 147 -3.17 -0.62 18.26
CA LEU A 147 -3.65 0.73 18.54
C LEU A 147 -5.16 0.86 18.20
N PRO A 148 -5.88 1.85 18.77
CA PRO A 148 -7.33 1.88 18.78
C PRO A 148 -7.99 1.73 17.40
N GLU A 149 -7.53 2.46 16.38
CA GLU A 149 -8.15 2.41 15.05
C GLU A 149 -7.76 1.13 14.30
N THR A 150 -6.52 0.68 14.45
CA THR A 150 -6.06 -0.61 13.91
C THR A 150 -6.90 -1.75 14.48
N ARG A 151 -7.09 -1.78 15.79
CA ARG A 151 -7.87 -2.80 16.48
C ARG A 151 -9.28 -2.87 15.93
N LYS A 152 -9.96 -1.71 15.88
CA LYS A 152 -11.30 -1.57 15.32
C LYS A 152 -11.39 -2.06 13.87
N GLY A 153 -10.45 -1.63 13.02
CA GLY A 153 -10.40 -2.07 11.63
C GLY A 153 -10.19 -3.59 11.48
N MET A 154 -9.32 -4.17 12.30
CA MET A 154 -9.06 -5.62 12.28
C MET A 154 -10.25 -6.43 12.80
N THR A 155 -10.95 -5.97 13.85
CA THR A 155 -12.19 -6.61 14.32
C THR A 155 -13.25 -6.65 13.21
N GLN A 156 -13.40 -5.55 12.46
CA GLN A 156 -14.35 -5.50 11.32
C GLN A 156 -13.96 -6.47 10.20
N LYS A 157 -12.67 -6.54 9.84
CA LYS A 157 -12.16 -7.50 8.84
C LYS A 157 -12.44 -8.94 9.26
N PHE A 158 -12.20 -9.29 10.52
CA PHE A 158 -12.49 -10.63 11.02
C PHE A 158 -13.98 -10.96 11.05
N ALA A 159 -14.85 -10.02 11.39
CA ALA A 159 -16.30 -10.22 11.31
C ALA A 159 -16.74 -10.52 9.87
N TYR A 160 -16.18 -9.82 8.88
CA TYR A 160 -16.39 -10.10 7.47
C TYR A 160 -15.91 -11.52 7.12
N TYR A 161 -14.69 -11.90 7.50
CA TYR A 161 -14.17 -13.22 7.15
C TYR A 161 -14.95 -14.37 7.79
N ARG A 162 -15.35 -14.23 9.06
CA ARG A 162 -16.20 -15.22 9.73
C ARG A 162 -17.54 -15.41 9.02
N LYS A 163 -18.16 -14.32 8.55
CA LYS A 163 -19.45 -14.37 7.83
C LYS A 163 -19.34 -15.08 6.49
N PHE A 164 -18.29 -14.83 5.72
CA PHE A 164 -18.18 -15.27 4.32
C PHE A 164 -17.35 -16.54 4.12
N TYR A 165 -16.43 -16.85 5.04
CA TYR A 165 -15.50 -17.97 4.94
C TYR A 165 -15.68 -19.01 6.05
N ASN A 166 -16.70 -18.85 6.91
CA ASN A 166 -17.03 -19.76 8.01
C ASN A 166 -15.83 -20.08 8.93
N ALA A 167 -14.87 -19.16 9.00
CA ALA A 167 -13.61 -19.36 9.71
C ALA A 167 -13.85 -19.37 11.23
N GLN A 168 -13.37 -20.43 11.90
CA GLN A 168 -13.22 -20.47 13.35
C GLN A 168 -11.89 -19.77 13.67
N LEU A 169 -11.96 -18.55 14.21
CA LEU A 169 -10.81 -17.73 14.65
C LEU A 169 -10.72 -17.69 16.17
#